data_AF-D5B928-F1
#
_entry.id   AF-D5B928-F1
#
_cell.length_a   1.000
_cell.length_b   1.000
_cell.length_c   1.000
_cell.angle_alpha   90.00
_cell.angle_beta   90.00
_cell.angle_gamma   90.00
#
_symmetry.space_group_name_H-M   'P 1'
#
loop_
_entity.id
_entity.type
_entity.pdbx_description
1 polymer ?
#
loop_
_entity_poly.entity_id
_entity_poly.type
_entity_poly.pdbx_seq_one_letter_code
_entity_poly.pdbx_strand_id
1 'polypeptide(L)'
;MKKIIPIKIIEINKNRFDIFMLFTRHPFINFLAKELHYYTNDTNTILGVVILDYTDKDYNYILMARDENRQFRAFEIKTDYTTEEKCITALTNSMKWHSSQNLTIVEQGGPPKGLKLFEVNQSPEKLHPYFKNLKNSKGSKASKQAIIEISNHLDDIDGNFVEQFQSINGFDARLWELYLFASFIELEFEMLREFNRPDFLIKKDDLTIAVEAVILGRKNDPPKLVHIQPRSTTLQDIEEKLKNETPLRYGSALYSKLRKEYWKLDHVKNRPLVFAIADFHSDASMIWSFVALTEYLYGHKQISEKDEKGKEIIKTVKANSYTKPSGKIIPTGFFDQPDTEYVSAILFSATGTLAKFTRMGIQAGFAEEGQIVIRIGDCVNPDPQSFDPISFKYKVSEDTKETWREGLNLFHNPKAKHPIDMEYFPNIGHHKFIDGELISYTPDFHPYASMNYNTITT
;
A
#
# COMPACT_ATOMS: atom_id res chain seq x y z
N MET A 1 -1.62 51.18 -0.24
CA MET A 1 -2.39 50.28 0.64
C MET A 1 -2.08 48.84 0.24
N LYS A 2 -1.53 48.01 1.13
CA LYS A 2 -1.43 46.56 0.86
C LYS A 2 -2.85 46.00 0.89
N LYS A 3 -3.26 45.34 -0.19
CA LYS A 3 -4.57 44.69 -0.29
C LYS A 3 -4.59 43.56 0.74
N ILE A 4 -5.35 43.70 1.82
CA ILE A 4 -5.53 42.62 2.81
C ILE A 4 -6.38 41.56 2.12
N ILE A 5 -5.78 40.42 1.80
CA ILE A 5 -6.51 39.27 1.27
C ILE A 5 -7.16 38.58 2.47
N PRO A 6 -8.48 38.36 2.47
CA PRO A 6 -9.13 37.68 3.58
C PRO A 6 -8.66 36.22 3.65
N ILE A 7 -8.26 35.79 4.85
CA ILE A 7 -7.89 34.40 5.13
C ILE A 7 -9.11 33.53 4.92
N LYS A 8 -8.97 32.51 4.07
CA LYS A 8 -10.03 31.53 3.82
C LYS A 8 -9.76 30.24 4.60
N ILE A 9 -10.81 29.74 5.24
CA ILE A 9 -10.85 28.39 5.80
C ILE A 9 -11.71 27.55 4.87
N ILE A 10 -11.17 26.42 4.44
CA ILE A 10 -11.73 25.55 3.41
C ILE A 10 -12.00 24.20 4.06
N GLU A 11 -13.24 23.72 3.97
CA GLU A 11 -13.56 22.34 4.33
C GLU A 11 -12.95 21.38 3.31
N ILE A 12 -12.31 20.32 3.78
CA ILE A 12 -11.66 19.31 2.93
C ILE A 12 -12.30 17.96 3.12
N ASN A 13 -12.23 17.12 2.09
CA ASN A 13 -12.72 15.76 2.19
C ASN A 13 -11.85 14.91 3.15
N LYS A 14 -12.42 13.81 3.65
CA LYS A 14 -11.72 12.89 4.57
C LYS A 14 -10.42 12.33 3.97
N ASN A 15 -10.40 11.96 2.69
CA ASN A 15 -9.22 11.38 2.04
C ASN A 15 -8.03 12.36 2.07
N ARG A 16 -8.28 13.66 1.90
CA ARG A 16 -7.26 14.71 1.98
C ARG A 16 -6.75 14.90 3.39
N PHE A 17 -7.63 14.90 4.38
CA PHE A 17 -7.20 14.92 5.78
C PHE A 17 -6.40 13.67 6.13
N ASP A 18 -6.86 12.50 5.67
CA ASP A 18 -6.24 11.22 5.95
C ASP A 18 -4.82 11.14 5.39
N ILE A 19 -4.56 11.61 4.17
CA ILE A 19 -3.20 11.53 3.62
C ILE A 19 -2.18 12.34 4.45
N PHE A 20 -2.63 13.41 5.13
CA PHE A 20 -1.79 14.19 6.04
C PHE A 20 -1.69 13.59 7.44
N MET A 21 -2.74 12.94 7.92
CA MET A 21 -2.91 12.57 9.34
C MET A 21 -2.89 11.07 9.62
N LEU A 22 -2.95 10.22 8.60
CA LEU A 22 -2.95 8.76 8.72
C LEU A 22 -1.79 8.27 9.59
N PHE A 23 -0.63 8.93 9.50
CA PHE A 23 0.61 8.54 10.17
C PHE A 23 0.88 9.25 11.50
N THR A 24 0.02 10.19 11.91
CA THR A 24 0.10 10.91 13.19
C THR A 24 -0.91 10.38 14.20
N ARG A 25 -2.06 9.89 13.74
CA ARG A 25 -3.15 9.44 14.61
C ARG A 25 -2.83 8.09 15.22
N HIS A 26 -3.02 7.98 16.54
CA HIS A 26 -3.04 6.69 17.18
C HIS A 26 -4.40 6.01 16.92
N PRO A 27 -4.46 4.75 16.47
CA PRO A 27 -5.73 4.08 16.13
C PRO A 27 -6.77 4.09 17.26
N PHE A 28 -6.31 4.09 18.51
CA PHE A 28 -7.17 4.12 19.70
C PHE A 28 -8.15 5.31 19.74
N ILE A 29 -7.87 6.40 19.03
CA ILE A 29 -8.78 7.56 18.98
C ILE A 29 -10.19 7.19 18.45
N ASN A 30 -10.27 6.17 17.58
CA ASN A 30 -11.54 5.70 17.02
C ASN A 30 -12.49 5.10 18.07
N PHE A 31 -11.98 4.67 19.23
CA PHE A 31 -12.79 4.19 20.36
C PHE A 31 -13.31 5.32 21.24
N LEU A 32 -12.65 6.48 21.22
CA LEU A 32 -12.95 7.60 22.11
C LEU A 32 -13.84 8.65 21.43
N ALA A 33 -13.65 8.86 20.12
CA ALA A 33 -14.32 9.92 19.40
C ALA A 33 -14.61 9.57 17.94
N LYS A 34 -15.51 10.33 17.33
CA LYS A 34 -15.80 10.31 15.90
C LYS A 34 -15.32 11.59 15.24
N GLU A 35 -14.47 11.48 14.21
CA GLU A 35 -14.16 12.61 13.34
C GLU A 35 -15.38 12.98 12.47
N LEU A 36 -15.72 14.27 12.42
CA LEU A 36 -16.90 14.78 11.74
C LEU A 36 -16.55 15.68 10.54
N HIS A 37 -15.75 16.71 10.78
CA HIS A 37 -15.41 17.73 9.78
C HIS A 37 -13.90 18.00 9.76
N TYR A 38 -13.39 18.32 8.57
CA TYR A 38 -11.97 18.56 8.33
C TYR A 38 -11.78 19.87 7.61
N TYR A 39 -10.83 20.68 8.05
CA TYR A 39 -10.59 22.02 7.51
C TYR A 39 -9.12 22.26 7.24
N THR A 40 -8.84 23.17 6.31
CA THR A 40 -7.51 23.72 6.06
C THR A 40 -7.59 25.23 5.86
N ASN A 41 -6.52 25.96 6.16
CA ASN A 41 -6.37 27.32 5.63
C ASN A 41 -5.97 27.27 4.13
N ASP A 42 -6.08 28.42 3.45
CA ASP A 42 -5.78 28.58 2.02
C ASP A 42 -4.34 28.22 1.59
N THR A 43 -3.41 28.19 2.54
CA THR A 43 -2.01 27.82 2.32
C THR A 43 -1.67 26.36 2.70
N ASN A 44 -2.63 25.59 3.23
CA ASN A 44 -2.44 24.23 3.74
C ASN A 44 -1.40 24.10 4.86
N THR A 45 -1.20 25.17 5.64
CA THR A 45 -0.25 25.18 6.76
C THR A 45 -0.89 24.80 8.08
N ILE A 46 -2.21 25.00 8.21
CA ILE A 46 -2.99 24.63 9.39
C ILE A 46 -4.13 23.71 8.97
N LEU A 47 -4.22 22.54 9.60
CA LEU A 47 -5.35 21.63 9.53
C LEU A 47 -6.21 21.77 10.79
N GLY A 48 -7.51 21.59 10.64
CA GLY A 48 -8.46 21.51 11.74
C GLY A 48 -9.33 20.26 11.61
N VAL A 49 -9.65 19.63 12.73
CA VAL A 49 -10.65 18.56 12.78
C VAL A 49 -11.64 18.82 13.91
N VAL A 50 -12.92 18.61 13.63
CA VAL A 50 -13.99 18.56 14.63
C VAL A 50 -14.29 17.10 14.92
N ILE A 51 -14.34 16.77 16.21
CA ILE A 51 -14.63 15.42 16.70
C ILE A 51 -15.82 15.46 17.67
N LEU A 52 -16.59 14.38 17.72
CA LEU A 52 -17.60 14.11 18.74
C LEU A 52 -17.04 13.12 19.76
N ASP A 53 -16.97 13.50 21.03
CA ASP A 53 -16.61 12.58 22.11
C ASP A 53 -17.76 11.60 22.36
N TYR A 54 -17.43 10.32 22.54
CA TYR A 54 -18.43 9.30 22.84
C TYR A 54 -18.84 9.25 24.31
N THR A 55 -18.05 9.80 25.22
CA THR A 55 -18.21 9.72 26.68
C THR A 55 -19.34 10.62 27.17
N ASP A 56 -19.27 11.91 26.85
CA ASP A 56 -20.21 12.95 27.31
C ASP A 56 -20.99 13.61 26.15
N LYS A 57 -20.73 13.18 24.92
CA LYS A 57 -21.41 13.64 23.69
C LYS A 57 -21.18 15.12 23.40
N ASP A 58 -20.06 15.67 23.84
CA ASP A 58 -19.62 17.01 23.47
C ASP A 58 -18.86 17.03 22.13
N TYR A 59 -18.64 18.24 21.62
CA TYR A 59 -17.85 18.47 20.42
C TYR A 59 -16.53 19.10 20.79
N ASN A 60 -15.44 18.60 20.18
CA ASN A 60 -14.09 19.05 20.43
C ASN A 60 -13.43 19.41 19.10
N TYR A 61 -12.43 20.30 19.13
CA TYR A 61 -11.61 20.55 17.95
C TYR A 61 -10.12 20.46 18.24
N ILE A 62 -9.39 20.08 17.20
CA ILE A 62 -7.93 19.98 17.21
C ILE A 62 -7.41 20.78 16.02
N LEU A 63 -6.41 21.64 16.25
CA LEU A 63 -5.63 22.28 15.19
C LEU A 63 -4.24 21.69 15.12
N MET A 64 -3.77 21.48 13.89
CA MET A 64 -2.47 20.91 13.61
C MET A 64 -1.70 21.76 12.62
N ALA A 65 -0.39 21.83 12.79
CA ALA A 65 0.55 22.45 11.86
C ALA A 65 1.76 21.52 11.70
N ARG A 66 2.59 21.74 10.68
CA ARG A 66 3.78 20.90 10.48
C ARG A 66 4.81 21.16 11.58
N ASP A 67 5.54 20.14 11.97
CA ASP A 67 6.76 20.28 12.77
C ASP A 67 8.00 20.45 11.87
N GLU A 68 9.18 20.57 12.48
CA GLU A 68 10.48 20.64 11.81
C GLU A 68 10.77 19.41 10.92
N ASN A 69 10.08 18.30 11.16
CA ASN A 69 10.17 17.04 10.41
C ASN A 69 9.11 16.91 9.32
N ARG A 70 8.38 17.99 9.04
CA ARG A 70 7.28 18.08 8.05
C ARG A 70 6.07 17.22 8.42
N GLN A 71 5.96 16.73 9.64
CA GLN A 71 4.81 15.93 10.10
C GLN A 71 3.78 16.85 10.76
N PHE A 72 2.49 16.62 10.54
CA PHE A 72 1.47 17.40 11.23
C PHE A 72 1.39 17.00 12.71
N ARG A 73 1.34 18.01 13.59
CA ARG A 73 1.25 17.89 15.05
C ARG A 73 0.17 18.77 15.61
N ALA A 74 -0.59 18.25 16.57
CA ALA A 74 -1.54 19.03 17.32
C ALA A 74 -0.81 20.12 18.11
N PHE A 75 -1.26 21.36 18.00
CA PHE A 75 -0.73 22.50 18.77
C PHE A 75 -1.82 23.24 19.55
N GLU A 76 -3.08 23.02 19.20
CA GLU A 76 -4.22 23.53 19.95
C GLU A 76 -5.31 22.46 20.00
N ILE A 77 -5.83 22.22 21.20
CA ILE A 77 -6.96 21.33 21.45
C ILE A 77 -7.94 22.14 22.31
N LYS A 78 -9.21 22.17 21.91
CA LYS A 78 -10.29 22.75 22.71
C LYS A 78 -11.43 21.76 22.82
N THR A 79 -11.99 21.69 24.02
CA THR A 79 -13.00 20.70 24.41
C THR A 79 -14.29 21.36 24.89
N ASP A 80 -15.32 20.56 25.18
CA ASP A 80 -16.52 20.96 25.92
C ASP A 80 -17.49 21.89 25.15
N TYR A 81 -17.55 21.78 23.81
CA TYR A 81 -18.55 22.53 23.04
C TYR A 81 -19.90 21.81 23.01
N THR A 82 -20.94 22.48 23.50
CA THR A 82 -22.31 21.95 23.58
C THR A 82 -22.96 21.63 22.24
N THR A 83 -22.49 22.26 21.14
CA THR A 83 -23.06 22.07 19.79
C THR A 83 -21.96 22.09 18.74
N GLU A 84 -22.17 21.31 17.69
CA GLU A 84 -21.29 21.24 16.51
C GLU A 84 -21.01 22.61 15.90
N GLU A 85 -22.05 23.43 15.69
CA GLU A 85 -21.94 24.77 15.10
C GLU A 85 -21.03 25.71 15.91
N LYS A 86 -21.12 25.64 17.25
CA LYS A 86 -20.24 26.43 18.12
C LYS A 86 -18.79 25.97 18.01
N CYS A 87 -18.57 24.65 17.94
CA CYS A 87 -17.24 24.05 17.76
C CYS A 87 -16.62 24.47 16.43
N ILE A 88 -17.36 24.35 15.32
CA ILE A 88 -16.93 24.78 13.98
C ILE A 88 -16.62 26.28 13.96
N THR A 89 -17.47 27.11 14.56
CA THR A 89 -17.24 28.56 14.65
C THR A 89 -15.97 28.89 15.42
N ALA A 90 -15.74 28.21 16.55
CA ALA A 90 -14.54 28.39 17.36
C ALA A 90 -13.27 27.95 16.60
N LEU A 91 -13.30 26.76 15.99
CA LEU A 91 -12.22 26.23 15.15
C LEU A 91 -11.88 27.21 14.02
N THR A 92 -12.87 27.66 13.26
CA THR A 92 -12.63 28.55 12.09
C THR A 92 -12.09 29.92 12.51
N ASN A 93 -12.53 30.46 13.63
CA ASN A 93 -11.99 31.71 14.18
C ASN A 93 -10.54 31.53 14.67
N SER A 94 -10.23 30.42 15.35
CA SER A 94 -8.87 30.11 15.80
C SER A 94 -7.93 29.91 14.60
N MET A 95 -8.34 29.16 13.57
CA MET A 95 -7.56 28.99 12.34
C MET A 95 -7.27 30.32 11.64
N LYS A 96 -8.25 31.24 11.57
CA LYS A 96 -8.05 32.59 11.01
C LYS A 96 -7.05 33.39 11.84
N TRP A 97 -7.14 33.32 13.16
CA TRP A 97 -6.21 34.00 14.06
C TRP A 97 -4.77 33.49 13.85
N HIS A 98 -4.53 32.18 13.95
CA HIS A 98 -3.20 31.59 13.74
C HIS A 98 -2.64 31.84 12.33
N SER A 99 -3.50 31.75 11.31
CA SER A 99 -3.11 32.10 9.93
C SER A 99 -2.70 33.56 9.80
N SER A 100 -3.35 34.49 10.53
CA SER A 100 -2.97 35.91 10.53
C SER A 100 -1.61 36.17 11.19
N GLN A 101 -1.16 35.25 12.05
CA GLN A 101 0.17 35.27 12.66
C GLN A 101 1.23 34.59 11.78
N ASN A 102 0.85 34.10 10.58
CA ASN A 102 1.70 33.31 9.69
C ASN A 102 2.25 32.04 10.36
N LEU A 103 1.46 31.39 11.22
CA LEU A 103 1.83 30.09 11.77
C LEU A 103 1.94 29.07 10.64
N THR A 104 3.12 28.46 10.52
CA THR A 104 3.42 27.45 9.51
C THR A 104 4.13 26.23 10.07
N ILE A 105 4.90 26.42 11.15
CA ILE A 105 5.66 25.37 11.83
C ILE A 105 5.40 25.46 13.34
N VAL A 106 5.29 24.30 13.98
CA VAL A 106 5.22 24.14 15.44
C VAL A 106 6.36 23.23 15.90
N GLU A 107 7.39 23.81 16.51
CA GLU A 107 8.59 23.08 16.92
C GLU A 107 8.27 22.05 18.00
N GLN A 108 8.74 20.81 17.82
CA GLN A 108 8.63 19.74 18.82
C GLN A 108 9.95 19.46 19.54
N GLY A 109 11.08 19.91 18.97
CA GLY A 109 12.41 19.69 19.55
C GLY A 109 12.91 18.26 19.40
N GLY A 110 12.41 17.52 18.40
CA GLY A 110 12.77 16.13 18.15
C GLY A 110 14.01 15.98 17.26
N PRO A 111 14.59 14.76 17.18
CA PRO A 111 15.62 14.48 16.18
C PRO A 111 15.05 14.65 14.75
N PRO A 112 15.89 14.99 13.76
CA PRO A 112 15.48 15.01 12.37
C PRO A 112 14.90 13.67 11.92
N LYS A 113 13.71 13.69 11.31
CA LYS A 113 12.99 12.54 10.79
C LYS A 113 12.42 12.82 9.40
N GLY A 114 11.97 11.74 8.76
CA GLY A 114 11.29 11.80 7.48
C GLY A 114 12.26 11.91 6.29
N LEU A 115 11.87 11.27 5.20
CA LEU A 115 12.72 11.12 4.02
C LEU A 115 12.60 12.32 3.09
N LYS A 116 13.72 12.70 2.50
CA LYS A 116 13.78 13.73 1.45
C LYS A 116 13.92 13.12 0.07
N LEU A 117 12.95 12.28 -0.32
CA LEU A 117 13.03 11.40 -1.50
C LEU A 117 13.34 12.12 -2.82
N PHE A 118 12.99 13.40 -2.94
CA PHE A 118 13.13 14.18 -4.18
C PHE A 118 14.31 15.16 -4.20
N GLU A 119 15.09 15.23 -3.12
CA GLU A 119 16.41 15.88 -3.13
C GLU A 119 17.39 14.94 -3.86
N VAL A 120 17.59 15.17 -5.16
CA VAL A 120 18.38 14.27 -6.02
C VAL A 120 19.85 14.32 -5.62
N ASN A 121 20.41 13.16 -5.25
CA ASN A 121 21.80 13.03 -4.80
C ASN A 121 22.64 12.09 -5.68
N GLN A 122 22.11 11.70 -6.84
CA GLN A 122 22.77 10.80 -7.79
C GLN A 122 22.75 11.36 -9.22
N SER A 123 23.65 10.84 -10.04
CA SER A 123 23.77 11.25 -11.44
C SER A 123 22.56 10.78 -12.27
N PRO A 124 22.14 11.54 -13.31
CA PRO A 124 20.91 11.26 -14.06
C PRO A 124 20.82 9.86 -14.66
N GLU A 125 21.92 9.23 -15.01
CA GLU A 125 22.01 7.87 -15.57
C GLU A 125 21.71 6.78 -14.53
N LYS A 126 21.89 7.04 -13.24
CA LYS A 126 21.52 6.12 -12.15
C LYS A 126 20.05 6.19 -11.78
N LEU A 127 19.36 7.26 -12.18
CA LEU A 127 17.98 7.50 -11.79
C LEU A 127 16.99 6.61 -12.56
N HIS A 128 16.09 5.98 -11.81
CA HIS A 128 15.02 5.15 -12.35
C HIS A 128 14.07 5.98 -13.25
N PRO A 129 13.66 5.48 -14.43
CA PRO A 129 12.76 6.23 -15.32
C PRO A 129 11.41 6.61 -14.71
N TYR A 130 10.82 5.75 -13.87
CA TYR A 130 9.60 6.12 -13.13
C TYR A 130 9.87 7.16 -12.04
N PHE A 131 11.05 7.17 -11.41
CA PHE A 131 11.43 8.25 -10.49
C PHE A 131 11.56 9.59 -11.24
N LYS A 132 12.21 9.60 -12.40
CA LYS A 132 12.31 10.81 -13.25
C LYS A 132 10.93 11.34 -13.64
N ASN A 133 10.03 10.45 -14.05
CA ASN A 133 8.65 10.81 -14.36
C ASN A 133 7.91 11.35 -13.14
N LEU A 134 7.99 10.66 -12.01
CA LEU A 134 7.38 11.05 -10.75
C LEU A 134 7.85 12.44 -10.29
N LYS A 135 9.14 12.74 -10.45
CA LYS A 135 9.71 14.03 -10.05
C LYS A 135 9.25 15.18 -10.95
N ASN A 136 9.19 14.97 -12.26
CA ASN A 136 9.13 16.05 -13.27
C ASN A 136 7.78 16.18 -14.00
N SER A 137 6.97 15.12 -14.08
CA SER A 137 5.73 15.12 -14.85
C SER A 137 4.56 15.70 -14.05
N LYS A 138 3.83 16.63 -14.67
CA LYS A 138 2.57 17.17 -14.14
C LYS A 138 1.56 16.06 -13.80
N GLY A 139 1.46 15.04 -14.65
CA GLY A 139 0.53 13.91 -14.46
C GLY A 139 0.91 13.00 -13.29
N SER A 140 2.07 13.20 -12.67
CA SER A 140 2.50 12.49 -11.46
C SER A 140 2.42 13.36 -10.20
N LYS A 141 1.83 14.57 -10.26
CA LYS A 141 1.69 15.45 -9.10
C LYS A 141 0.97 14.75 -7.94
N ALA A 142 -0.16 14.11 -8.21
CA ALA A 142 -0.94 13.42 -7.19
C ALA A 142 -0.13 12.31 -6.47
N SER A 143 0.51 11.42 -7.23
CA SER A 143 1.34 10.35 -6.66
C SER A 143 2.58 10.89 -5.94
N LYS A 144 3.21 11.94 -6.49
CA LYS A 144 4.35 12.60 -5.85
C LYS A 144 3.97 13.15 -4.48
N GLN A 145 2.85 13.87 -4.38
CA GLN A 145 2.40 14.43 -3.10
C GLN A 145 2.02 13.34 -2.11
N ALA A 146 1.28 12.31 -2.54
CA ALA A 146 0.98 11.15 -1.68
C ALA A 146 2.26 10.52 -1.11
N ILE A 147 3.26 10.27 -1.96
CA ILE A 147 4.55 9.70 -1.55
C ILE A 147 5.31 10.64 -0.59
N ILE A 148 5.29 11.95 -0.82
CA ILE A 148 5.93 12.92 0.10
C ILE A 148 5.31 12.82 1.49
N GLU A 149 3.98 12.87 1.59
CA GLU A 149 3.30 12.85 2.89
C GLU A 149 3.58 11.56 3.64
N ILE A 150 3.54 10.40 2.98
CA ILE A 150 3.91 9.11 3.58
C ILE A 150 5.37 9.13 4.04
N SER A 151 6.27 9.60 3.19
CA SER A 151 7.71 9.55 3.43
C SER A 151 8.17 10.45 4.59
N ASN A 152 7.40 11.48 4.95
CA ASN A 152 7.67 12.30 6.14
C ASN A 152 7.63 11.49 7.43
N HIS A 153 6.92 10.36 7.45
CA HIS A 153 6.73 9.49 8.62
C HIS A 153 7.56 8.19 8.58
N LEU A 154 8.41 8.02 7.57
CA LEU A 154 9.31 6.88 7.47
C LEU A 154 10.72 7.27 7.92
N ASP A 155 11.32 6.44 8.76
CA ASP A 155 12.69 6.63 9.25
C ASP A 155 13.69 5.87 8.35
N ASP A 156 14.80 6.51 7.98
CA ASP A 156 15.87 5.89 7.21
C ASP A 156 16.85 5.15 8.14
N ILE A 157 16.47 3.97 8.61
CA ILE A 157 17.25 3.22 9.60
C ILE A 157 18.66 2.89 9.08
N ASP A 158 18.77 2.53 7.80
CA ASP A 158 20.05 2.15 7.16
C ASP A 158 20.74 3.31 6.44
N GLY A 159 20.13 4.49 6.38
CA GLY A 159 20.67 5.70 5.74
C GLY A 159 20.77 5.65 4.21
N ASN A 160 20.13 4.68 3.56
CA ASN A 160 20.23 4.44 2.12
C ASN A 160 18.88 4.50 1.39
N PHE A 161 17.77 4.76 2.09
CA PHE A 161 16.43 4.70 1.51
C PHE A 161 16.27 5.74 0.39
N VAL A 162 16.72 6.98 0.62
CA VAL A 162 16.63 8.05 -0.37
C VAL A 162 17.42 7.71 -1.63
N GLU A 163 18.64 7.20 -1.49
CA GLU A 163 19.48 6.79 -2.63
C GLU A 163 18.83 5.64 -3.39
N GLN A 164 18.36 4.61 -2.68
CA GLN A 164 17.74 3.44 -3.31
C GLN A 164 16.45 3.79 -4.03
N PHE A 165 15.59 4.62 -3.42
CA PHE A 165 14.34 5.08 -4.04
C PHE A 165 14.60 5.82 -5.35
N GLN A 166 15.72 6.53 -5.47
CA GLN A 166 16.07 7.22 -6.71
C GLN A 166 16.67 6.28 -7.77
N SER A 167 17.33 5.20 -7.35
CA SER A 167 18.17 4.34 -8.21
C SER A 167 17.39 3.36 -9.11
N ILE A 168 18.00 2.97 -10.24
CA ILE A 168 17.45 1.97 -11.17
C ILE A 168 17.09 0.64 -10.49
N ASN A 169 17.87 0.20 -9.49
CA ASN A 169 17.70 -1.12 -8.88
C ASN A 169 16.89 -1.09 -7.57
N GLY A 170 16.70 0.09 -6.96
CA GLY A 170 16.05 0.22 -5.66
C GLY A 170 14.64 0.82 -5.69
N PHE A 171 14.26 1.53 -6.76
CA PHE A 171 12.98 2.27 -6.82
C PHE A 171 11.77 1.37 -6.50
N ASP A 172 11.64 0.23 -7.18
CA ASP A 172 10.47 -0.66 -7.01
C ASP A 172 10.40 -1.26 -5.60
N ALA A 173 11.55 -1.59 -4.99
CA ALA A 173 11.62 -2.15 -3.64
C ALA A 173 11.20 -1.09 -2.60
N ARG A 174 11.76 0.11 -2.69
CA ARG A 174 11.44 1.21 -1.77
C ARG A 174 10.01 1.72 -1.96
N LEU A 175 9.47 1.68 -3.19
CA LEU A 175 8.05 1.97 -3.45
C LEU A 175 7.14 0.93 -2.80
N TRP A 176 7.52 -0.36 -2.87
CA TRP A 176 6.79 -1.44 -2.21
C TRP A 176 6.76 -1.26 -0.69
N GLU A 177 7.88 -0.88 -0.07
CA GLU A 177 7.94 -0.57 1.36
C GLU A 177 7.07 0.63 1.76
N LEU A 178 7.04 1.70 0.96
CA LEU A 178 6.12 2.83 1.21
C LEU A 178 4.66 2.38 1.16
N TYR A 179 4.31 1.49 0.23
CA TYR A 179 2.96 0.95 0.11
C TYR A 179 2.60 0.04 1.29
N LEU A 180 3.51 -0.84 1.71
CA LEU A 180 3.32 -1.68 2.90
C LEU A 180 3.15 -0.83 4.15
N PHE A 181 4.00 0.18 4.33
CA PHE A 181 3.92 1.12 5.44
C PHE A 181 2.54 1.79 5.50
N ALA A 182 2.06 2.34 4.38
CA ALA A 182 0.73 2.95 4.31
C ALA A 182 -0.40 1.95 4.60
N SER A 183 -0.29 0.72 4.07
CA SER A 183 -1.31 -0.31 4.23
C SER A 183 -1.41 -0.82 5.67
N PHE A 184 -0.28 -1.05 6.34
CA PHE A 184 -0.25 -1.50 7.73
C PHE A 184 -0.78 -0.45 8.70
N ILE A 185 -0.44 0.83 8.48
CA ILE A 185 -1.00 1.93 9.29
C ILE A 185 -2.52 2.04 9.08
N GLU A 186 -3.00 1.93 7.84
CA GLU A 186 -4.45 1.89 7.56
C GLU A 186 -5.17 0.68 8.17
N LEU A 187 -4.46 -0.45 8.33
CA LEU A 187 -4.92 -1.64 9.05
C LEU A 187 -4.77 -1.51 10.59
N GLU A 188 -4.38 -0.32 11.07
CA GLU A 188 -4.23 0.03 12.48
C GLU A 188 -3.09 -0.71 13.19
N PHE A 189 -2.06 -1.13 12.46
CA PHE A 189 -0.84 -1.61 13.07
C PHE A 189 0.05 -0.45 13.51
N GLU A 190 0.61 -0.57 14.72
CA GLU A 190 1.75 0.21 15.17
C GLU A 190 3.04 -0.29 14.50
N MET A 191 3.94 0.64 14.18
CA MET A 191 5.25 0.34 13.62
C MET A 191 6.31 0.35 14.73
N LEU A 192 6.83 -0.81 15.06
CA LEU A 192 7.93 -0.98 16.01
C LEU A 192 9.26 -0.80 15.27
N ARG A 193 10.08 0.15 15.71
CA ARG A 193 11.26 0.66 14.98
C ARG A 193 12.59 0.38 15.68
N GLU A 194 12.59 -0.49 16.69
CA GLU A 194 13.78 -0.81 17.48
C GLU A 194 14.77 -1.70 16.72
N PHE A 195 14.35 -2.32 15.62
CA PHE A 195 15.12 -3.30 14.86
C PHE A 195 15.18 -2.95 13.38
N ASN A 196 16.29 -3.28 12.72
CA ASN A 196 16.52 -3.01 11.29
C ASN A 196 16.28 -4.22 10.36
N ARG A 197 15.79 -5.34 10.90
CA ARG A 197 15.50 -6.55 10.12
C ARG A 197 14.56 -7.46 10.90
N PRO A 198 13.56 -8.13 10.29
CA PRO A 198 13.03 -7.88 8.95
C PRO A 198 12.63 -6.42 8.71
N ASP A 199 12.34 -6.05 7.46
CA ASP A 199 12.05 -4.66 7.07
C ASP A 199 10.99 -3.96 7.95
N PHE A 200 10.02 -4.71 8.50
CA PHE A 200 9.05 -4.19 9.46
C PHE A 200 8.85 -5.13 10.66
N LEU A 201 8.58 -4.54 11.82
CA LEU A 201 7.95 -5.19 12.94
C LEU A 201 6.66 -4.43 13.24
N ILE A 202 5.51 -5.09 13.03
CA ILE A 202 4.19 -4.46 13.16
C ILE A 202 3.45 -5.06 14.35
N LYS A 203 2.72 -4.22 15.09
CA LYS A 203 1.99 -4.64 16.29
C LYS A 203 0.53 -4.20 16.23
N LYS A 204 -0.37 -5.11 16.59
CA LYS A 204 -1.79 -4.80 16.83
C LYS A 204 -2.23 -5.63 18.02
N ASP A 205 -2.75 -4.95 19.04
CA ASP A 205 -3.05 -5.55 20.35
C ASP A 205 -1.82 -6.28 20.92
N ASP A 206 -1.97 -7.54 21.32
CA ASP A 206 -0.87 -8.37 21.84
C ASP A 206 -0.09 -9.09 20.73
N LEU A 207 -0.51 -9.00 19.47
CA LEU A 207 0.16 -9.65 18.35
C LEU A 207 1.24 -8.75 17.75
N THR A 208 2.46 -9.28 17.67
CA THR A 208 3.57 -8.68 16.92
C THR A 208 3.95 -9.59 15.77
N ILE A 209 4.01 -9.04 14.56
CA ILE A 209 4.33 -9.75 13.31
C ILE A 209 5.61 -9.16 12.73
N ALA A 210 6.57 -10.02 12.39
CA ALA A 210 7.74 -9.61 11.63
C ALA A 210 7.44 -9.73 10.13
N VAL A 211 7.75 -8.71 9.34
CA VAL A 211 7.46 -8.67 7.90
C VAL A 211 8.73 -8.35 7.13
N GLU A 212 9.09 -9.21 6.19
CA GLU A 212 10.15 -8.96 5.22
C GLU A 212 9.56 -8.56 3.87
N ALA A 213 9.97 -7.40 3.36
CA ALA A 213 9.60 -6.96 2.02
C ALA A 213 10.51 -7.61 0.96
N VAL A 214 9.91 -8.06 -0.13
CA VAL A 214 10.61 -8.64 -1.26
C VAL A 214 9.93 -8.29 -2.56
N ILE A 215 10.72 -8.08 -3.61
CA ILE A 215 10.20 -7.87 -4.96
C ILE A 215 10.75 -8.90 -5.93
N LEU A 216 9.96 -9.22 -6.95
CA LEU A 216 10.49 -9.81 -8.19
C LEU A 216 10.97 -8.65 -9.06
N GLY A 217 12.23 -8.25 -8.89
CA GLY A 217 12.85 -7.21 -9.70
C GLY A 217 13.22 -7.68 -11.11
N ARG A 218 13.48 -6.72 -12.01
CA ARG A 218 14.04 -6.97 -13.36
C ARG A 218 15.49 -7.43 -13.27
N LYS A 219 15.91 -8.33 -14.18
CA LYS A 219 17.29 -8.85 -14.19
C LYS A 219 18.18 -8.28 -15.30
N ASN A 220 17.64 -7.98 -16.48
CA ASN A 220 18.42 -7.53 -17.65
C ASN A 220 17.65 -6.55 -18.55
N ASP A 221 16.60 -5.93 -18.03
CA ASP A 221 15.70 -5.10 -18.81
C ASP A 221 15.44 -3.81 -18.04
N PRO A 222 16.04 -2.67 -18.43
CA PRO A 222 15.81 -1.43 -17.72
C PRO A 222 14.33 -1.03 -17.87
N PRO A 223 13.68 -0.62 -16.78
CA PRO A 223 12.28 -0.26 -16.79
C PRO A 223 12.05 0.92 -17.74
N LYS A 224 11.01 0.84 -18.57
CA LYS A 224 10.60 1.90 -19.48
C LYS A 224 9.22 2.39 -19.09
N LEU A 225 8.95 3.66 -19.36
CA LEU A 225 7.60 4.22 -19.18
C LEU A 225 6.69 3.56 -20.22
N VAL A 226 5.75 2.73 -19.76
CA VAL A 226 4.87 1.91 -20.61
C VAL A 226 4.06 2.76 -21.59
N HIS A 227 3.66 3.98 -21.21
CA HIS A 227 2.93 4.90 -22.08
C HIS A 227 3.79 5.52 -23.21
N ILE A 228 5.12 5.47 -23.09
CA ILE A 228 6.05 5.99 -24.12
C ILE A 228 6.51 4.87 -25.06
N GLN A 229 6.75 3.68 -24.51
CA GLN A 229 7.15 2.50 -25.28
C GLN A 229 6.33 1.30 -24.83
N PRO A 230 5.07 1.19 -25.28
CA PRO A 230 4.25 0.03 -24.96
C PRO A 230 4.88 -1.21 -25.57
N ARG A 231 5.16 -2.21 -24.74
CA ARG A 231 5.53 -3.55 -25.22
C ARG A 231 4.27 -4.38 -25.40
N SER A 232 4.13 -4.99 -26.56
CA SER A 232 3.11 -6.01 -26.80
C SER A 232 3.55 -7.30 -26.11
N THR A 233 3.25 -7.46 -24.81
CA THR A 233 3.23 -8.79 -24.22
C THR A 233 1.90 -9.42 -24.62
N THR A 234 1.93 -10.45 -25.45
CA THR A 234 0.71 -11.15 -25.88
C THR A 234 0.24 -12.11 -24.80
N LEU A 235 -1.02 -12.55 -24.88
CA LEU A 235 -1.53 -13.61 -23.98
C LEU A 235 -0.67 -14.88 -24.07
N GLN A 236 -0.22 -15.25 -25.27
CA GLN A 236 0.65 -16.40 -25.49
C GLN A 236 2.02 -16.23 -24.79
N ASP A 237 2.60 -15.02 -24.81
CA ASP A 237 3.83 -14.74 -24.07
C ASP A 237 3.64 -14.87 -22.55
N ILE A 238 2.49 -14.41 -22.04
CA ILE A 238 2.13 -14.52 -20.62
C ILE A 238 2.01 -16.00 -20.25
N GLU A 239 1.24 -16.78 -21.02
CA GLU A 239 1.06 -18.21 -20.80
C GLU A 239 2.41 -18.97 -20.78
N GLU A 240 3.31 -18.66 -21.71
CA GLU A 240 4.62 -19.30 -21.77
C GLU A 240 5.50 -18.96 -20.56
N LYS A 241 5.47 -17.71 -20.09
CA LYS A 241 6.17 -17.30 -18.86
C LYS A 241 5.61 -17.97 -17.61
N LEU A 242 4.29 -18.09 -17.53
CA LEU A 242 3.60 -18.71 -16.39
C LEU A 242 3.91 -20.21 -16.25
N LYS A 243 4.21 -20.92 -17.36
CA LYS A 243 4.57 -22.34 -17.32
C LYS A 243 5.82 -22.65 -16.51
N ASN A 244 6.80 -21.73 -16.47
CA ASN A 244 8.10 -22.04 -15.86
C ASN A 244 8.87 -20.81 -15.33
N GLU A 245 9.00 -19.72 -16.10
CA GLU A 245 9.83 -18.57 -15.70
C GLU A 245 9.31 -17.90 -14.42
N THR A 246 8.02 -17.53 -14.40
CA THR A 246 7.42 -16.74 -13.33
C THR A 246 7.42 -17.50 -11.98
N PRO A 247 6.97 -18.77 -11.90
CA PRO A 247 7.09 -19.55 -10.68
C PRO A 247 8.52 -19.70 -10.17
N LEU A 248 9.50 -19.90 -11.06
CA LEU A 248 10.92 -19.98 -10.68
C LEU A 248 11.45 -18.66 -10.08
N ARG A 249 10.95 -17.51 -10.56
CA ARG A 249 11.31 -16.20 -10.00
C ARG A 249 10.73 -16.00 -8.61
N TYR A 250 9.45 -16.35 -8.41
CA TYR A 250 8.83 -16.35 -7.09
C TYR A 250 9.59 -17.27 -6.12
N GLY A 251 9.86 -18.51 -6.54
CA GLY A 251 10.61 -19.45 -5.72
C GLY A 251 12.01 -18.98 -5.37
N SER A 252 12.72 -18.35 -6.32
CA SER A 252 14.04 -17.78 -6.04
C SER A 252 13.98 -16.62 -5.03
N ALA A 253 12.97 -15.75 -5.14
CA ALA A 253 12.81 -14.60 -4.23
C ALA A 253 12.47 -15.07 -2.81
N LEU A 254 11.46 -15.93 -2.67
CA LEU A 254 11.02 -16.47 -1.38
C LEU A 254 12.10 -17.32 -0.71
N TYR A 255 12.75 -18.21 -1.46
CA TYR A 255 13.84 -19.03 -0.92
C TYR A 255 15.01 -18.17 -0.42
N SER A 256 15.37 -17.10 -1.15
CA SER A 256 16.45 -16.21 -0.73
C SER A 256 16.15 -15.51 0.60
N LYS A 257 14.88 -15.17 0.86
CA LYS A 257 14.44 -14.61 2.16
C LYS A 257 14.35 -15.68 3.25
N LEU A 258 13.87 -16.89 2.93
CA LEU A 258 13.87 -18.02 3.86
C LEU A 258 15.27 -18.31 4.41
N ARG A 259 16.30 -18.25 3.55
CA ARG A 259 17.71 -18.46 3.94
C ARG A 259 18.29 -17.39 4.87
N LYS A 260 17.58 -16.29 5.13
CA LYS A 260 17.97 -15.31 6.16
C LYS A 260 17.65 -15.77 7.58
N GLU A 261 16.82 -16.81 7.72
CA GLU A 261 16.52 -17.45 9.00
C GLU A 261 16.06 -16.46 10.08
N TYR A 262 15.23 -15.48 9.69
CA TYR A 262 14.81 -14.39 10.58
C TYR A 262 14.18 -14.89 11.89
N TRP A 263 13.53 -16.06 11.89
CA TRP A 263 12.98 -16.70 13.09
C TRP A 263 14.01 -17.04 14.18
N LYS A 264 15.32 -17.00 13.87
CA LYS A 264 16.40 -17.15 14.85
C LYS A 264 16.73 -15.85 15.60
N LEU A 265 16.24 -14.70 15.14
CA LEU A 265 16.45 -13.41 15.80
C LEU A 265 15.58 -13.31 17.06
N ASP A 266 16.13 -12.77 18.15
CA ASP A 266 15.44 -12.71 19.45
C ASP A 266 14.10 -11.96 19.39
N HIS A 267 14.02 -10.89 18.58
CA HIS A 267 12.80 -10.10 18.39
C HIS A 267 11.83 -10.69 17.36
N VAL A 268 12.15 -11.82 16.72
CA VAL A 268 11.25 -12.54 15.78
C VAL A 268 10.88 -13.93 16.30
N LYS A 269 11.72 -14.53 17.14
CA LYS A 269 11.50 -15.85 17.72
C LYS A 269 10.12 -15.92 18.39
N ASN A 270 9.41 -17.02 18.13
CA ASN A 270 8.06 -17.28 18.62
C ASN A 270 6.98 -16.29 18.14
N ARG A 271 7.25 -15.52 17.09
CA ARG A 271 6.30 -14.59 16.48
C ARG A 271 5.98 -14.99 15.03
N PRO A 272 4.82 -14.59 14.49
CA PRO A 272 4.55 -14.75 13.08
C PRO A 272 5.57 -14.01 12.20
N LEU A 273 5.97 -14.67 11.11
CA LEU A 273 6.86 -14.12 10.09
C LEU A 273 6.14 -14.12 8.74
N VAL A 274 6.04 -12.95 8.12
CA VAL A 274 5.41 -12.77 6.81
C VAL A 274 6.44 -12.35 5.78
N PHE A 275 6.41 -12.97 4.61
CA PHE A 275 7.12 -12.42 3.44
C PHE A 275 6.12 -11.66 2.58
N ALA A 276 6.31 -10.35 2.48
CA ALA A 276 5.47 -9.44 1.70
C ALA A 276 6.10 -9.26 0.31
N ILE A 277 5.52 -9.92 -0.70
CA ILE A 277 6.05 -10.04 -2.05
C ILE A 277 5.26 -9.22 -3.07
N ALA A 278 5.96 -8.46 -3.92
CA ALA A 278 5.36 -7.76 -5.05
C ALA A 278 6.12 -8.04 -6.36
N ASP A 279 5.42 -7.93 -7.47
CA ASP A 279 5.97 -8.24 -8.79
C ASP A 279 6.24 -6.99 -9.64
N PHE A 280 7.50 -6.77 -9.99
CA PHE A 280 7.98 -5.71 -10.89
C PHE A 280 8.87 -6.25 -12.02
N HIS A 281 8.72 -7.54 -12.32
CA HIS A 281 9.69 -8.36 -13.02
C HIS A 281 9.67 -8.14 -14.53
N SER A 282 8.56 -7.63 -15.06
CA SER A 282 8.26 -7.29 -16.45
C SER A 282 7.21 -6.17 -16.51
N ASP A 283 6.97 -5.62 -17.70
CA ASP A 283 5.90 -4.63 -17.89
C ASP A 283 4.54 -5.25 -17.51
N ALA A 284 3.79 -4.53 -16.67
CA ALA A 284 2.51 -4.94 -16.13
C ALA A 284 2.49 -6.34 -15.46
N SER A 285 3.63 -6.91 -15.04
CA SER A 285 3.66 -8.30 -14.54
C SER A 285 2.75 -8.58 -13.35
N MET A 286 2.57 -7.59 -12.49
CA MET A 286 1.69 -7.67 -11.33
C MET A 286 0.23 -8.03 -11.67
N ILE A 287 -0.25 -7.77 -12.89
CA ILE A 287 -1.66 -8.03 -13.26
C ILE A 287 -1.93 -9.45 -13.74
N TRP A 288 -0.89 -10.25 -14.00
CA TRP A 288 -1.04 -11.61 -14.56
C TRP A 288 -0.23 -12.68 -13.83
N SER A 289 0.71 -12.32 -12.96
CA SER A 289 1.59 -13.29 -12.29
C SER A 289 1.01 -13.90 -11.00
N PHE A 290 -0.15 -13.42 -10.53
CA PHE A 290 -0.82 -13.89 -9.32
C PHE A 290 -1.09 -15.41 -9.33
N VAL A 291 -1.50 -15.95 -10.48
CA VAL A 291 -1.77 -17.39 -10.63
C VAL A 291 -0.50 -18.21 -10.39
N ALA A 292 0.63 -17.81 -10.97
CA ALA A 292 1.92 -18.47 -10.76
C ALA A 292 2.38 -18.43 -9.30
N LEU A 293 2.12 -17.34 -8.57
CA LEU A 293 2.41 -17.29 -7.13
C LEU A 293 1.57 -18.31 -6.38
N THR A 294 0.24 -18.28 -6.58
CA THR A 294 -0.69 -19.18 -5.89
C THR A 294 -0.36 -20.65 -6.12
N GLU A 295 -0.11 -21.03 -7.38
CA GLU A 295 0.29 -22.40 -7.74
C GLU A 295 1.61 -22.81 -7.08
N TYR A 296 2.59 -21.92 -7.09
CA TYR A 296 3.90 -22.18 -6.48
C TYR A 296 3.79 -22.35 -4.96
N LEU A 297 2.95 -21.55 -4.29
CA LEU A 297 2.84 -21.57 -2.83
C LEU A 297 2.25 -22.89 -2.32
N TYR A 298 1.12 -23.32 -2.90
CA TYR A 298 0.39 -24.50 -2.43
C TYR A 298 0.71 -25.79 -3.19
N GLY A 299 1.45 -25.71 -4.30
CA GLY A 299 1.79 -26.88 -5.11
C GLY A 299 0.63 -27.48 -5.88
N HIS A 300 -0.46 -26.73 -6.02
CA HIS A 300 -1.70 -27.14 -6.69
C HIS A 300 -2.19 -26.03 -7.61
N LYS A 301 -2.87 -26.41 -8.70
CA LYS A 301 -3.50 -25.49 -9.64
C LYS A 301 -4.97 -25.82 -9.81
N GLN A 302 -5.76 -24.83 -10.15
CA GLN A 302 -7.16 -24.98 -10.51
C GLN A 302 -7.28 -25.14 -12.03
N ILE A 303 -8.01 -26.16 -12.48
CA ILE A 303 -8.32 -26.38 -13.89
C ILE A 303 -9.83 -26.42 -14.09
N SER A 304 -10.29 -25.87 -15.22
CA SER A 304 -11.67 -25.99 -15.66
C SER A 304 -11.86 -27.28 -16.45
N GLU A 305 -12.89 -28.04 -16.10
CA GLU A 305 -13.36 -29.22 -16.82
C GLU A 305 -14.88 -29.16 -16.97
N LYS A 306 -15.44 -29.90 -17.93
CA LYS A 306 -16.89 -30.10 -18.03
C LYS A 306 -17.28 -31.38 -17.31
N ASP A 307 -18.31 -31.31 -16.47
CA ASP A 307 -18.93 -32.49 -15.87
C ASP A 307 -19.71 -33.31 -16.92
N GLU A 308 -20.26 -34.45 -16.50
CA GLU A 308 -21.04 -35.35 -17.35
C GLU A 308 -22.30 -34.69 -17.97
N LYS A 309 -22.76 -33.56 -17.39
CA LYS A 309 -23.91 -32.77 -17.86
C LYS A 309 -23.49 -31.57 -18.71
N GLY A 310 -22.20 -31.42 -18.98
CA GLY A 310 -21.63 -30.31 -19.75
C GLY A 310 -21.49 -29.01 -18.96
N LYS A 311 -21.73 -29.02 -17.65
CA LYS A 311 -21.52 -27.86 -16.76
C LYS A 311 -20.04 -27.72 -16.45
N GLU A 312 -19.53 -26.50 -16.49
CA GLU A 312 -18.18 -26.18 -16.09
C GLU A 312 -17.99 -26.40 -14.59
N ILE A 313 -16.91 -27.08 -14.21
CA ILE A 313 -16.48 -27.35 -12.85
C ILE A 313 -14.99 -27.03 -12.72
N ILE A 314 -14.59 -26.55 -11.55
CA ILE A 314 -13.17 -26.32 -11.23
C ILE A 314 -12.66 -27.49 -10.39
N LYS A 315 -11.54 -28.08 -10.82
CA LYS A 315 -10.83 -29.12 -10.06
C LYS A 315 -9.47 -28.60 -9.61
N THR A 316 -9.12 -28.95 -8.37
CA THR A 316 -7.77 -28.73 -7.84
C THR A 316 -6.91 -29.94 -8.19
N VAL A 317 -5.82 -29.73 -8.91
CA VAL A 317 -4.86 -30.77 -9.29
C VAL A 317 -3.45 -30.38 -8.85
N LYS A 318 -2.58 -31.36 -8.64
CA LYS A 318 -1.17 -31.10 -8.31
C LYS A 318 -0.50 -30.32 -9.44
N ALA A 319 0.19 -29.24 -9.09
CA ALA A 319 0.95 -28.45 -10.05
C ALA A 319 2.25 -29.18 -10.46
N ASN A 320 2.74 -28.89 -11.65
CA ASN A 320 3.95 -29.51 -12.17
C ASN A 320 5.20 -28.97 -11.46
N SER A 321 6.29 -29.73 -11.53
CA SER A 321 7.61 -29.23 -11.14
C SER A 321 8.12 -28.22 -12.16
N TYR A 322 9.00 -27.32 -11.74
CA TYR A 322 9.61 -26.31 -12.60
C TYR A 322 11.06 -26.65 -12.91
N THR A 323 11.54 -26.32 -14.11
CA THR A 323 12.88 -26.69 -14.58
C THR A 323 13.72 -25.45 -14.81
N LYS A 324 14.80 -25.28 -14.04
CA LYS A 324 15.76 -24.18 -14.26
C LYS A 324 16.45 -24.32 -15.63
N PRO A 325 16.98 -23.23 -16.21
CA PRO A 325 17.82 -23.31 -17.40
C PRO A 325 19.02 -24.26 -17.27
N SER A 326 19.51 -24.47 -16.04
CA SER A 326 20.56 -25.44 -15.73
C SER A 326 20.13 -26.91 -15.73
N GLY A 327 18.85 -27.21 -16.03
CA GLY A 327 18.25 -28.55 -15.92
C GLY A 327 17.83 -28.97 -14.50
N LYS A 328 18.10 -28.15 -13.47
CA LYS A 328 17.70 -28.45 -12.08
C LYS A 328 16.18 -28.36 -11.93
N ILE A 329 15.57 -29.44 -11.46
CA ILE A 329 14.15 -29.48 -11.11
C ILE A 329 13.93 -28.81 -9.75
N ILE A 330 12.93 -27.93 -9.69
CA ILE A 330 12.47 -27.24 -8.49
C ILE A 330 11.05 -27.73 -8.21
N PRO A 331 10.78 -28.30 -7.02
CA PRO A 331 9.43 -28.70 -6.66
C PRO A 331 8.54 -27.45 -6.52
N THR A 332 7.27 -27.64 -6.83
CA THR A 332 6.20 -26.71 -6.45
C THR A 332 5.76 -26.96 -5.00
N GLY A 333 5.04 -26.03 -4.38
CA GLY A 333 4.63 -26.12 -2.98
C GLY A 333 5.67 -25.51 -2.05
N PHE A 334 5.78 -24.18 -2.04
CA PHE A 334 6.63 -23.46 -1.09
C PHE A 334 6.36 -23.89 0.36
N PHE A 335 5.10 -23.92 0.78
CA PHE A 335 4.70 -24.26 2.15
C PHE A 335 4.96 -25.73 2.55
N ASP A 336 5.35 -26.58 1.59
CA ASP A 336 5.76 -27.96 1.84
C ASP A 336 7.28 -28.12 2.01
N GLN A 337 8.05 -27.05 1.77
CA GLN A 337 9.52 -27.11 1.84
C GLN A 337 10.02 -27.03 3.30
N PRO A 338 11.21 -27.59 3.58
CA PRO A 338 11.83 -27.47 4.90
C PRO A 338 11.99 -26.02 5.34
N ASP A 339 11.87 -25.80 6.65
CA ASP A 339 11.96 -24.50 7.34
C ASP A 339 10.84 -23.51 7.00
N THR A 340 9.93 -23.83 6.07
CA THR A 340 8.81 -22.94 5.77
C THR A 340 7.76 -22.91 6.86
N GLU A 341 7.74 -23.87 7.78
CA GLU A 341 6.89 -23.83 8.98
C GLU A 341 7.17 -22.60 9.88
N TYR A 342 8.32 -21.94 9.72
CA TYR A 342 8.62 -20.66 10.40
C TYR A 342 8.04 -19.43 9.70
N VAL A 343 7.54 -19.57 8.46
CA VAL A 343 6.87 -18.51 7.71
C VAL A 343 5.36 -18.70 7.85
N SER A 344 4.70 -17.73 8.45
CA SER A 344 3.27 -17.79 8.77
C SER A 344 2.38 -17.58 7.55
N ALA A 345 2.77 -16.65 6.68
CA ALA A 345 2.00 -16.31 5.49
C ALA A 345 2.85 -15.57 4.45
N ILE A 346 2.32 -15.50 3.24
CA ILE A 346 2.84 -14.65 2.16
C ILE A 346 1.81 -13.55 1.89
N LEU A 347 2.24 -12.28 1.96
CA LEU A 347 1.40 -11.13 1.64
C LEU A 347 1.73 -10.65 0.23
N PHE A 348 0.73 -10.35 -0.59
CA PHE A 348 0.91 -9.95 -1.99
C PHE A 348 -0.05 -8.83 -2.39
N SER A 349 0.35 -8.00 -3.35
CA SER A 349 -0.56 -7.06 -4.01
C SER A 349 -0.25 -6.91 -5.50
N ALA A 350 -1.29 -7.01 -6.32
CA ALA A 350 -1.23 -6.64 -7.73
C ALA A 350 -1.39 -5.13 -7.96
N THR A 351 -1.89 -4.40 -6.95
CA THR A 351 -2.29 -3.00 -7.09
C THR A 351 -1.31 -2.02 -6.44
N GLY A 352 -0.42 -2.49 -5.55
CA GLY A 352 0.58 -1.74 -4.77
C GLY A 352 1.74 -1.15 -5.59
N THR A 353 1.40 -0.43 -6.66
CA THR A 353 2.33 0.19 -7.60
C THR A 353 2.16 1.72 -7.59
N LEU A 354 2.93 2.44 -8.41
CA LEU A 354 2.78 3.90 -8.54
C LEU A 354 1.34 4.32 -8.91
N ALA A 355 0.61 3.46 -9.61
CA ALA A 355 -0.79 3.67 -9.95
C ALA A 355 -1.68 3.83 -8.69
N LYS A 356 -1.41 3.09 -7.61
CA LYS A 356 -2.09 3.24 -6.32
C LYS A 356 -1.90 4.64 -5.75
N PHE A 357 -0.65 5.09 -5.63
CA PHE A 357 -0.32 6.41 -5.11
C PHE A 357 -0.97 7.52 -5.95
N THR A 358 -1.09 7.36 -7.27
CA THR A 358 -1.81 8.32 -8.12
C THR A 358 -3.28 8.39 -7.72
N ARG A 359 -3.95 7.25 -7.51
CA ARG A 359 -5.37 7.22 -7.15
C ARG A 359 -5.63 7.78 -5.75
N MET A 360 -4.82 7.37 -4.77
CA MET A 360 -4.89 7.88 -3.40
C MET A 360 -4.62 9.39 -3.36
N GLY A 361 -3.65 9.88 -4.14
CA GLY A 361 -3.37 11.32 -4.25
C GLY A 361 -4.50 12.12 -4.92
N ILE A 362 -5.17 11.57 -5.94
CA ILE A 362 -6.33 12.21 -6.57
C ILE A 362 -7.51 12.25 -5.60
N GLN A 363 -7.77 11.15 -4.88
CA GLN A 363 -8.77 11.11 -3.81
C GLN A 363 -8.54 12.20 -2.75
N ALA A 364 -7.27 12.48 -2.45
CA ALA A 364 -6.85 13.55 -1.55
C ALA A 364 -6.85 14.96 -2.18
N GLY A 365 -7.33 15.14 -3.42
CA GLY A 365 -7.40 16.45 -4.07
C GLY A 365 -6.05 16.99 -4.56
N PHE A 366 -5.05 16.13 -4.75
CA PHE A 366 -3.73 16.51 -5.27
C PHE A 366 -3.61 16.38 -6.80
N ALA A 367 -4.72 16.17 -7.50
CA ALA A 367 -4.75 16.12 -8.94
C ALA A 367 -4.13 17.40 -9.55
N GLU A 368 -3.49 17.25 -10.71
CA GLU A 368 -3.18 18.42 -11.53
C GLU A 368 -4.46 18.92 -12.22
N GLU A 369 -4.53 20.22 -12.47
CA GLU A 369 -5.61 20.80 -13.28
C GLU A 369 -5.66 20.11 -14.67
N GLY A 370 -6.87 19.74 -15.11
CA GLY A 370 -7.07 18.98 -16.35
C GLY A 370 -6.67 17.50 -16.29
N GLN A 371 -6.21 16.98 -15.15
CA GLN A 371 -5.87 15.57 -15.03
C GLN A 371 -7.12 14.69 -15.01
N ILE A 372 -7.14 13.66 -15.86
CA ILE A 372 -8.17 12.62 -15.89
C ILE A 372 -7.50 11.27 -15.74
N VAL A 373 -7.91 10.51 -14.72
CA VAL A 373 -7.48 9.13 -14.52
C VAL A 373 -8.69 8.21 -14.58
N ILE A 374 -8.66 7.24 -15.49
CA ILE A 374 -9.63 6.15 -15.56
C ILE A 374 -8.95 4.87 -15.05
N ARG A 375 -9.55 4.23 -14.04
CA ARG A 375 -9.14 2.90 -13.59
C ARG A 375 -9.99 1.86 -14.31
N ILE A 376 -9.35 0.87 -14.92
CA ILE A 376 -10.00 -0.26 -15.60
C ILE A 376 -9.36 -1.53 -15.07
N GLY A 377 -10.14 -2.56 -14.81
CA GLY A 377 -9.63 -3.84 -14.33
C GLY A 377 -10.71 -4.87 -14.11
N ASP A 378 -10.32 -5.94 -13.44
CA ASP A 378 -11.16 -7.07 -13.11
C ASP A 378 -11.13 -7.30 -11.59
N CYS A 379 -12.29 -7.62 -11.03
CA CYS A 379 -12.48 -7.87 -9.61
C CYS A 379 -13.22 -9.19 -9.36
N VAL A 380 -13.19 -9.64 -8.11
CA VAL A 380 -13.92 -10.84 -7.69
C VAL A 380 -15.38 -10.78 -8.11
N ASN A 381 -15.90 -11.91 -8.58
CA ASN A 381 -17.32 -12.09 -8.78
C ASN A 381 -17.92 -12.66 -7.47
N PRO A 382 -18.88 -11.96 -6.83
CA PRO A 382 -19.50 -12.45 -5.61
C PRO A 382 -20.43 -13.65 -5.85
N ASP A 383 -20.80 -13.96 -7.10
CA ASP A 383 -21.55 -15.17 -7.43
C ASP A 383 -20.66 -16.42 -7.25
N PRO A 384 -20.94 -17.29 -6.26
CA PRO A 384 -20.14 -18.48 -6.00
C PRO A 384 -20.19 -19.52 -7.14
N GLN A 385 -21.09 -19.34 -8.13
CA GLN A 385 -21.16 -20.19 -9.32
C GLN A 385 -20.41 -19.61 -10.52
N SER A 386 -19.86 -18.40 -10.42
CA SER A 386 -19.11 -17.79 -11.51
C SER A 386 -17.61 -18.08 -11.39
N PHE A 387 -17.01 -18.47 -12.50
CA PHE A 387 -15.56 -18.64 -12.64
C PHE A 387 -14.90 -17.44 -13.33
N ASP A 388 -15.70 -16.50 -13.81
CA ASP A 388 -15.23 -15.30 -14.52
C ASP A 388 -15.25 -14.10 -13.57
N PRO A 389 -14.20 -13.26 -13.60
CA PRO A 389 -14.20 -12.03 -12.84
C PRO A 389 -15.19 -11.00 -13.42
N ILE A 390 -15.54 -10.00 -12.62
CA ILE A 390 -16.33 -8.85 -13.07
C ILE A 390 -15.38 -7.73 -13.51
N SER A 391 -15.51 -7.29 -14.76
CA SER A 391 -14.79 -6.11 -15.24
C SER A 391 -15.42 -4.83 -14.69
N PHE A 392 -14.57 -3.88 -14.29
CA PHE A 392 -14.98 -2.57 -13.81
C PHE A 392 -14.22 -1.43 -14.51
N LYS A 393 -14.88 -0.27 -14.56
CA LYS A 393 -14.30 0.97 -15.10
C LYS A 393 -14.90 2.18 -14.41
N TYR A 394 -14.06 3.07 -13.89
CA TYR A 394 -14.51 4.34 -13.33
C TYR A 394 -13.45 5.44 -13.42
N LYS A 395 -13.90 6.69 -13.38
CA LYS A 395 -13.02 7.86 -13.26
C LYS A 395 -12.65 8.04 -11.78
N VAL A 396 -11.35 8.16 -11.52
CA VAL A 396 -10.84 8.43 -10.18
C VAL A 396 -11.06 9.91 -9.85
N SER A 397 -11.64 10.18 -8.68
CA SER A 397 -11.97 11.52 -8.17
C SER A 397 -11.84 11.57 -6.65
N GLU A 398 -12.10 12.75 -6.07
CA GLU A 398 -12.17 12.94 -4.62
C GLU A 398 -13.25 12.11 -3.93
N ASP A 399 -14.29 11.70 -4.67
CA ASP A 399 -15.39 10.85 -4.17
C ASP A 399 -15.06 9.35 -4.18
N THR A 400 -13.95 8.96 -4.80
CA THR A 400 -13.51 7.56 -4.81
C THR A 400 -13.10 7.14 -3.39
N LYS A 401 -13.40 5.88 -3.02
CA LYS A 401 -13.20 5.34 -1.68
C LYS A 401 -12.22 4.16 -1.65
N GLU A 402 -11.26 4.14 -2.55
CA GLU A 402 -10.21 3.12 -2.52
C GLU A 402 -9.35 3.30 -1.26
N THR A 403 -9.02 2.20 -0.60
CA THR A 403 -8.18 2.18 0.61
C THR A 403 -6.80 1.62 0.27
N TRP A 404 -5.74 1.91 1.03
CA TRP A 404 -4.41 1.33 0.83
C TRP A 404 -4.40 -0.20 0.81
N ARG A 405 -5.17 -0.84 1.70
CA ARG A 405 -5.31 -2.31 1.77
C ARG A 405 -6.04 -2.96 0.59
N GLU A 406 -6.81 -2.20 -0.20
CA GLU A 406 -7.56 -2.76 -1.34
C GLU A 406 -6.61 -3.39 -2.37
N GLY A 407 -6.81 -4.68 -2.64
CA GLY A 407 -5.97 -5.51 -3.50
C GLY A 407 -4.85 -6.28 -2.77
N LEU A 408 -4.74 -6.17 -1.44
CA LEU A 408 -3.87 -7.05 -0.64
C LEU A 408 -4.43 -8.48 -0.60
N ASN A 409 -3.54 -9.47 -0.66
CA ASN A 409 -3.86 -10.89 -0.55
C ASN A 409 -2.91 -11.55 0.45
N LEU A 410 -3.44 -12.26 1.44
CA LEU A 410 -2.69 -13.01 2.44
C LEU A 410 -2.89 -14.51 2.23
N PHE A 411 -1.83 -15.18 1.77
CA PHE A 411 -1.78 -16.63 1.60
C PHE A 411 -1.27 -17.27 2.89
N HIS A 412 -2.14 -17.99 3.56
CA HIS A 412 -1.83 -18.62 4.85
C HIS A 412 -1.02 -19.89 4.66
N ASN A 413 0.08 -20.04 5.42
CA ASN A 413 0.81 -21.30 5.44
C ASN A 413 0.06 -22.32 6.33
N PRO A 414 -0.43 -23.45 5.79
CA PRO A 414 -1.14 -24.46 6.58
C PRO A 414 -0.26 -25.17 7.61
N LYS A 415 1.08 -25.05 7.50
CA LYS A 415 2.06 -25.65 8.40
C LYS A 415 2.77 -24.63 9.30
N ALA A 416 2.27 -23.39 9.37
CA ALA A 416 2.86 -22.35 10.20
C ALA A 416 2.92 -22.75 11.68
N LYS A 417 4.09 -22.58 12.31
CA LYS A 417 4.25 -22.68 13.77
C LYS A 417 3.52 -21.55 14.52
N HIS A 418 3.44 -20.39 13.90
CA HIS A 418 2.79 -19.19 14.44
C HIS A 418 1.78 -18.66 13.41
N PRO A 419 0.62 -19.30 13.23
CA PRO A 419 -0.37 -18.87 12.24
C PRO A 419 -0.92 -17.49 12.58
N ILE A 420 -1.45 -16.79 11.56
CA ILE A 420 -2.04 -15.46 11.69
C ILE A 420 -3.55 -15.59 11.49
N ASP A 421 -4.34 -15.02 12.40
CA ASP A 421 -5.78 -14.94 12.21
C ASP A 421 -6.13 -13.90 11.13
N MET A 422 -7.17 -14.17 10.35
CA MET A 422 -7.67 -13.24 9.34
C MET A 422 -8.15 -11.92 9.95
N GLU A 423 -8.62 -11.94 11.20
CA GLU A 423 -9.12 -10.76 11.91
C GLU A 423 -8.06 -9.64 12.05
N TYR A 424 -6.78 -9.99 12.04
CA TYR A 424 -5.69 -8.99 12.07
C TYR A 424 -5.52 -8.24 10.75
N PHE A 425 -6.03 -8.78 9.64
CA PHE A 425 -5.98 -8.15 8.32
C PHE A 425 -7.41 -8.04 7.73
N PRO A 426 -8.31 -7.25 8.32
CA PRO A 426 -9.68 -7.20 7.84
C PRO A 426 -9.77 -6.53 6.46
N ASN A 427 -10.74 -6.99 5.66
CA ASN A 427 -11.06 -6.47 4.33
C ASN A 427 -9.91 -6.56 3.31
N ILE A 428 -9.18 -7.69 3.32
CA ILE A 428 -8.26 -8.08 2.25
C ILE A 428 -8.62 -9.48 1.74
N GLY A 429 -8.01 -9.91 0.63
CA GLY A 429 -8.13 -11.30 0.19
C GLY A 429 -7.37 -12.24 1.12
N HIS A 430 -7.99 -13.31 1.59
CA HIS A 430 -7.34 -14.39 2.32
C HIS A 430 -7.46 -15.69 1.54
N HIS A 431 -6.35 -16.43 1.44
CA HIS A 431 -6.32 -17.71 0.75
C HIS A 431 -5.82 -18.78 1.71
N LYS A 432 -6.55 -19.88 1.84
CA LYS A 432 -6.22 -21.03 2.70
C LYS A 432 -6.33 -22.31 1.88
N PHE A 433 -5.42 -23.26 2.12
CA PHE A 433 -5.51 -24.60 1.53
C PHE A 433 -6.01 -25.56 2.60
N ILE A 434 -7.24 -26.04 2.46
CA ILE A 434 -7.97 -26.84 3.46
C ILE A 434 -8.52 -28.07 2.73
N ASP A 435 -8.25 -29.27 3.28
CA ASP A 435 -8.77 -30.55 2.76
C ASP A 435 -8.55 -30.79 1.26
N GLY A 436 -7.42 -30.28 0.72
CA GLY A 436 -7.06 -30.43 -0.69
C GLY A 436 -7.63 -29.35 -1.61
N GLU A 437 -8.34 -28.36 -1.06
CA GLU A 437 -8.96 -27.27 -1.81
C GLU A 437 -8.40 -25.90 -1.42
N LEU A 438 -8.28 -25.02 -2.41
CA LEU A 438 -7.95 -23.62 -2.20
C LEU A 438 -9.23 -22.82 -1.95
N ILE A 439 -9.40 -22.36 -0.71
CA ILE A 439 -10.52 -21.53 -0.27
C ILE A 439 -10.07 -20.08 -0.20
N SER A 440 -10.81 -19.19 -0.85
CA SER A 440 -10.54 -17.75 -0.85
C SER A 440 -11.67 -16.99 -0.18
N TYR A 441 -11.32 -16.07 0.72
CA TYR A 441 -12.23 -15.12 1.36
C TYR A 441 -11.85 -13.72 0.88
N THR A 442 -12.78 -12.99 0.28
CA THR A 442 -12.50 -11.67 -0.30
C THR A 442 -13.57 -10.67 0.11
N PRO A 443 -13.24 -9.37 0.17
CA PRO A 443 -14.24 -8.30 0.22
C PRO A 443 -15.15 -8.32 -1.02
N ASP A 444 -16.33 -7.70 -0.92
CA ASP A 444 -17.29 -7.56 -2.03
C ASP A 444 -16.66 -6.94 -3.28
N PHE A 445 -15.81 -5.93 -3.09
CA PHE A 445 -14.98 -5.35 -4.15
C PHE A 445 -13.52 -5.65 -3.88
N HIS A 446 -12.97 -6.62 -4.62
CA HIS A 446 -11.56 -7.00 -4.53
C HIS A 446 -10.93 -7.12 -5.92
N PRO A 447 -10.12 -6.13 -6.35
CA PRO A 447 -9.51 -6.15 -7.68
C PRO A 447 -8.38 -7.17 -7.77
N TYR A 448 -8.45 -8.08 -8.73
CA TYR A 448 -7.33 -8.98 -9.08
C TYR A 448 -6.24 -8.22 -9.84
N ALA A 449 -6.67 -7.32 -10.72
CA ALA A 449 -5.81 -6.61 -11.66
C ALA A 449 -6.46 -5.28 -12.03
N SER A 450 -5.68 -4.21 -12.18
CA SER A 450 -6.17 -2.97 -12.77
C SER A 450 -5.06 -2.10 -13.35
N MET A 451 -5.42 -1.28 -14.33
CA MET A 451 -4.56 -0.29 -14.96
C MET A 451 -5.17 1.11 -14.83
N ASN A 452 -4.29 2.11 -14.77
CA ASN A 452 -4.68 3.52 -14.86
C ASN A 452 -4.39 4.04 -16.27
N TYR A 453 -5.40 4.67 -16.88
CA TYR A 453 -5.22 5.52 -18.05
C TYR A 453 -5.23 6.97 -17.58
N ASN A 454 -4.05 7.60 -17.58
CA ASN A 454 -3.82 8.93 -17.03
C ASN A 454 -3.52 9.91 -18.16
N THR A 455 -4.38 10.91 -18.32
CA THR A 455 -4.24 11.98 -19.31
C THR A 455 -4.31 13.36 -18.64
N ILE A 456 -3.74 14.36 -19.31
CA ILE A 456 -3.88 15.77 -18.92
C ILE A 456 -4.49 16.48 -20.11
N THR A 457 -5.69 17.03 -19.94
CA THR A 457 -6.33 17.86 -20.94
C THR A 457 -5.78 19.28 -20.82
N THR A 458 -5.32 19.83 -21.95
CA THR A 458 -4.83 21.22 -22.06
C THR A 458 -5.96 22.21 -22.20
#